data_AF-A0A957B5E2-F1
#
_entry.id   AF-A0A957B5E2-F1
#
_cell.length_a   1.000
_cell.length_b   1.000
_cell.length_c   1.000
_cell.angle_alpha   90.00
_cell.angle_beta   90.00
_cell.angle_gamma   90.00
#
_symmetry.space_group_name_H-M   'P 1'
#
loop_
_entity.id
_entity.type
_entity.pdbx_description
1 polymer ?
#
loop_
_entity_poly.entity_id
_entity_poly.type
_entity_poly.pdbx_seq_one_letter_code
_entity_poly.pdbx_strand_id
1 'polypeptide(L)'
;ASSYEPPLFFDDDAAPYEPDDERTFLPGVDEGIKSSPTSKPAPMPARLTSRHTSRAAEAHCLRMLLINPDLLFQANRRLRELAQESHDLITGPLGDISTDDFSQSDYRVILDLLLAAIMQDEMEPIDFVRANVDEALLPELKQMLLTEVDTLQQQIGGRFSAEHVQIWGSFKRQSLPGIDVDEDVVKRILQVRRHRVQREREEILFLVTEAERSHDKQAARDHGVQCMLLNTASHRLTQAITSRQH
;
A
#
# COMPACT_ATOMS: atom_id res chain seq x y z
N ALA A 1 -36.10 42.40 -43.08
CA ALA A 1 -35.79 43.84 -42.93
C ALA A 1 -35.97 44.17 -41.45
N SER A 2 -35.06 44.77 -40.70
CA SER A 2 -33.75 45.40 -40.91
C SER A 2 -33.18 45.50 -39.48
N SER A 3 -32.01 44.94 -39.12
CA SER A 3 -30.69 45.57 -39.16
C SER A 3 -30.72 47.06 -38.79
N TYR A 4 -30.08 47.47 -37.70
CA TYR A 4 -29.37 48.77 -37.61
C TYR A 4 -28.41 48.82 -36.41
N GLU A 5 -27.13 48.54 -36.69
CA GLU A 5 -25.94 49.24 -36.18
C GLU A 5 -25.69 50.45 -37.11
N PRO A 6 -24.64 51.31 -37.00
CA PRO A 6 -23.80 51.86 -35.90
C PRO A 6 -23.85 53.43 -36.03
N PRO A 7 -22.80 54.32 -35.97
CA PRO A 7 -21.37 54.19 -35.55
C PRO A 7 -20.65 55.40 -34.85
N LEU A 8 -19.47 55.09 -34.27
CA LEU A 8 -18.11 55.68 -34.41
C LEU A 8 -17.64 57.06 -33.83
N PHE A 9 -16.52 56.97 -33.09
CA PHE A 9 -15.21 57.69 -33.18
C PHE A 9 -14.95 59.13 -32.64
N PHE A 10 -13.82 59.21 -31.87
CA PHE A 10 -12.88 60.32 -31.51
C PHE A 10 -13.44 61.49 -30.64
N ASP A 11 -12.71 62.12 -29.70
CA ASP A 11 -11.41 62.81 -29.82
C ASP A 11 -10.65 63.03 -28.48
N ASP A 12 -9.35 63.26 -28.66
CA ASP A 12 -8.29 63.73 -27.74
C ASP A 12 -8.38 65.24 -27.40
N ASP A 13 -7.45 65.70 -26.56
CA ASP A 13 -6.98 67.09 -26.33
C ASP A 13 -7.67 67.99 -25.27
N ALA A 14 -6.97 68.19 -24.13
CA ALA A 14 -6.27 69.45 -23.79
C ALA A 14 -5.99 69.60 -22.26
N ALA A 15 -4.70 69.55 -21.88
CA ALA A 15 -4.16 70.08 -20.61
C ALA A 15 -4.16 71.64 -20.62
N PRO A 16 -3.88 72.42 -19.52
CA PRO A 16 -2.58 72.40 -18.82
C PRO A 16 -2.48 72.93 -17.35
N TYR A 17 -1.31 72.67 -16.74
CA TYR A 17 -0.54 73.49 -15.77
C TYR A 17 -0.83 73.47 -14.23
N GLU A 18 0.20 73.05 -13.46
CA GLU A 18 0.39 73.16 -11.99
C GLU A 18 0.90 74.56 -11.56
N PRO A 19 0.98 74.92 -10.25
CA PRO A 19 2.31 74.80 -9.58
C PRO A 19 2.34 74.64 -8.04
N ASP A 20 3.49 74.14 -7.57
CA ASP A 20 4.25 74.40 -6.32
C ASP A 20 3.63 74.17 -4.92
N ASP A 21 4.23 73.24 -4.16
CA ASP A 21 4.77 73.60 -2.84
C ASP A 21 5.97 72.72 -2.43
N GLU A 22 7.01 73.39 -1.92
CA GLU A 22 8.35 72.88 -1.62
C GLU A 22 8.48 72.33 -0.18
N ARG A 23 9.61 71.62 0.07
CA ARG A 23 10.33 71.38 1.36
C ARG A 23 9.82 70.18 2.17
N THR A 24 10.61 69.22 2.67
CA THR A 24 12.03 69.25 3.07
C THR A 24 12.60 67.82 3.19
N PHE A 25 13.90 67.71 2.91
CA PHE A 25 14.84 66.60 3.03
C PHE A 25 14.79 65.72 4.30
N LEU A 26 14.96 64.40 4.13
CA LEU A 26 15.83 63.56 4.98
C LEU A 26 16.61 62.55 4.09
N PRO A 27 17.94 62.38 4.27
CA PRO A 27 18.79 61.64 3.35
C PRO A 27 19.05 60.18 3.76
N GLY A 28 19.16 59.31 2.75
CA GLY A 28 20.07 58.17 2.74
C GLY A 28 19.62 56.86 3.37
N VAL A 29 19.09 55.93 2.56
CA VAL A 29 19.68 54.58 2.41
C VAL A 29 19.27 54.02 1.04
N ASP A 30 20.26 53.82 0.19
CA ASP A 30 20.21 53.02 -1.02
C ASP A 30 20.42 51.55 -0.62
N GLU A 31 19.58 50.62 -1.09
CA GLU A 31 19.97 49.26 -1.52
C GLU A 31 18.75 48.35 -1.79
N GLY A 32 18.61 47.94 -3.05
CA GLY A 32 18.41 46.53 -3.40
C GLY A 32 16.98 45.98 -3.38
N ILE A 33 16.24 46.15 -4.48
CA ILE A 33 15.09 45.31 -4.84
C ILE A 33 15.58 43.86 -5.01
N LYS A 34 15.41 43.02 -3.99
CA LYS A 34 15.58 41.56 -4.08
C LYS A 34 14.26 40.91 -4.45
N SER A 35 14.25 40.33 -5.65
CA SER A 35 13.22 39.45 -6.18
C SER A 35 12.91 38.30 -5.21
N SER A 36 11.63 38.18 -4.86
CA SER A 36 11.09 37.03 -4.14
C SER A 36 11.19 35.76 -5.01
N PRO A 37 11.78 34.65 -4.51
CA PRO A 37 11.90 33.42 -5.27
C PRO A 37 10.57 32.67 -5.26
N THR A 38 10.14 32.24 -6.45
CA THR A 38 9.05 31.29 -6.68
C THR A 38 9.33 29.98 -5.95
N SER A 39 8.55 29.71 -4.91
CA SER A 39 8.58 28.44 -4.19
C SER A 39 8.06 27.31 -5.08
N LYS A 40 8.94 26.39 -5.44
CA LYS A 40 8.53 25.06 -5.92
C LYS A 40 7.80 24.36 -4.76
N PRO A 41 6.64 23.72 -4.98
CA PRO A 41 5.96 22.96 -3.93
C PRO A 41 6.86 21.81 -3.48
N ALA A 42 7.08 21.70 -2.16
CA ALA A 42 7.85 20.63 -1.56
C ALA A 42 7.18 19.27 -1.84
N PRO A 43 7.93 18.21 -2.14
CA PRO A 43 7.37 16.86 -2.26
C PRO A 43 6.82 16.42 -0.91
N MET A 44 5.55 15.99 -0.88
CA MET A 44 4.95 15.37 0.30
C MET A 44 5.80 14.18 0.78
N PRO A 45 5.84 13.89 2.09
CA PRO A 45 6.60 12.76 2.61
C PRO A 45 6.00 11.45 2.12
N ALA A 46 6.69 10.77 1.19
CA ALA A 46 6.30 9.48 0.60
C ALA A 46 6.04 8.36 1.63
N ARG A 47 6.45 8.55 2.90
CA ARG A 47 6.25 7.57 3.98
C ARG A 47 4.78 7.39 4.40
N LEU A 48 3.93 8.42 4.33
CA LEU A 48 2.55 8.31 4.80
C LEU A 48 1.64 7.61 3.78
N THR A 49 1.84 7.90 2.50
CA THR A 49 1.08 7.26 1.41
C THR A 49 1.44 5.78 1.26
N SER A 50 2.72 5.42 1.41
CA SER A 50 3.20 4.03 1.36
C SER A 50 2.63 3.15 2.48
N ARG A 51 2.37 3.71 3.67
CA ARG A 51 1.76 2.94 4.77
C ARG A 51 0.29 2.62 4.51
N HIS A 52 -0.44 3.58 3.93
CA HIS A 52 -1.85 3.40 3.62
C HIS A 52 -2.08 2.38 2.48
N THR A 53 -1.20 2.37 1.47
CA THR A 53 -1.25 1.36 0.40
C THR A 53 -0.86 -0.04 0.90
N SER A 54 0.10 -0.14 1.84
CA SER A 54 0.44 -1.41 2.50
C SER A 54 -0.74 -1.97 3.28
N ARG A 55 -1.42 -1.13 4.08
CA ARG A 55 -2.58 -1.57 4.89
C ARG A 55 -3.72 -2.09 4.02
N ALA A 56 -4.05 -1.41 2.91
CA ALA A 56 -5.12 -1.84 2.02
C ALA A 56 -4.77 -3.16 1.31
N ALA A 57 -3.52 -3.33 0.86
CA ALA A 57 -3.06 -4.56 0.24
C ALA A 57 -3.07 -5.74 1.23
N GLU A 58 -2.60 -5.52 2.46
CA GLU A 58 -2.65 -6.50 3.55
C GLU A 58 -4.09 -6.89 3.89
N ALA A 59 -4.99 -5.92 4.09
CA ALA A 59 -6.40 -6.18 4.37
C ALA A 59 -7.05 -7.03 3.27
N HIS A 60 -6.75 -6.71 2.00
CA HIS A 60 -7.25 -7.48 0.88
C HIS A 60 -6.72 -8.93 0.88
N CYS A 61 -5.42 -9.14 1.12
CA CYS A 61 -4.85 -10.48 1.21
C CYS A 61 -5.51 -11.28 2.33
N LEU A 62 -5.62 -10.69 3.53
CA LEU A 62 -6.22 -11.34 4.69
C LEU A 62 -7.70 -11.66 4.46
N ARG A 63 -8.46 -10.74 3.86
CA ARG A 63 -9.84 -10.97 3.43
C ARG A 63 -9.95 -12.19 2.53
N MET A 64 -9.09 -12.29 1.51
CA MET A 64 -9.15 -13.39 0.55
C MET A 64 -8.75 -14.72 1.20
N LEU A 65 -7.78 -14.71 2.12
CA LEU A 65 -7.39 -15.88 2.91
C LEU A 65 -8.52 -16.35 3.85
N LEU A 66 -9.26 -15.42 4.46
CA LEU A 66 -10.42 -15.72 5.30
C LEU A 66 -11.59 -16.33 4.50
N ILE A 67 -11.76 -15.93 3.24
CA ILE A 67 -12.81 -16.44 2.34
C ILE A 67 -12.40 -17.77 1.70
N ASN A 68 -11.13 -17.92 1.35
CA ASN A 68 -10.58 -19.11 0.71
C ASN A 68 -9.22 -19.48 1.35
N PRO A 69 -9.22 -20.29 2.42
CA PRO A 69 -8.01 -20.73 3.11
C PRO A 69 -7.02 -21.48 2.21
N ASP A 70 -7.49 -22.12 1.13
CA ASP A 70 -6.64 -22.87 0.20
C ASP A 70 -5.57 -21.98 -0.48
N LEU A 71 -5.83 -20.68 -0.58
CA LEU A 71 -4.88 -19.71 -1.12
C LEU A 71 -3.59 -19.62 -0.29
N LEU A 72 -3.66 -19.95 1.00
CA LEU A 72 -2.48 -20.02 1.86
C LEU A 72 -1.53 -21.14 1.39
N PHE A 73 -2.08 -22.33 1.11
CA PHE A 73 -1.29 -23.46 0.59
C PHE A 73 -0.70 -23.16 -0.79
N GLN A 74 -1.47 -22.49 -1.65
CA GLN A 74 -0.99 -22.08 -2.98
C GLN A 74 0.16 -21.06 -2.87
N ALA A 75 0.02 -20.06 -2.01
CA ALA A 75 1.08 -19.08 -1.77
C ALA A 75 2.34 -19.73 -1.17
N ASN A 76 2.20 -20.61 -0.18
CA ASN A 76 3.31 -21.32 0.44
C ASN A 76 4.02 -22.25 -0.56
N ARG A 77 3.25 -22.97 -1.40
CA ARG A 77 3.81 -23.74 -2.50
C ARG A 77 4.62 -22.85 -3.44
N ARG A 78 4.10 -21.67 -3.78
CA ARG A 78 4.78 -20.73 -4.67
C ARG A 78 6.09 -20.22 -4.05
N LEU A 79 6.12 -19.93 -2.74
CA LEU A 79 7.34 -19.54 -2.04
C LEU A 79 8.40 -20.66 -2.06
N ARG A 80 7.98 -21.91 -1.83
CA ARG A 80 8.88 -23.08 -1.91
C ARG A 80 9.44 -23.28 -3.32
N GLU A 81 8.63 -23.11 -4.35
CA GLU A 81 9.10 -23.14 -5.75
C GLU A 81 10.14 -22.05 -6.02
N LEU A 82 9.93 -20.84 -5.50
CA LEU A 82 10.90 -19.76 -5.60
C LEU A 82 12.18 -20.05 -4.83
N ALA A 83 12.15 -20.86 -3.77
CA ALA A 83 13.35 -21.24 -3.04
C ALA A 83 14.24 -22.23 -3.81
N GLN A 84 13.71 -22.96 -4.81
CA GLN A 84 14.45 -23.94 -5.63
C GLN A 84 15.28 -24.91 -4.77
N GLU A 85 14.66 -25.50 -3.75
CA GLU A 85 15.28 -26.46 -2.83
C GLU A 85 16.42 -25.92 -1.95
N SER A 86 16.71 -24.61 -2.00
CA SER A 86 17.67 -23.98 -1.09
C SER A 86 17.12 -23.99 0.34
N HIS A 87 17.73 -24.79 1.22
CA HIS A 87 17.31 -24.94 2.61
C HIS A 87 17.28 -23.59 3.34
N ASP A 88 18.33 -22.78 3.20
CA ASP A 88 18.45 -21.46 3.86
C ASP A 88 17.35 -20.48 3.44
N LEU A 89 16.86 -20.58 2.20
CA LEU A 89 15.74 -19.77 1.73
C LEU A 89 14.39 -20.29 2.25
N ILE A 90 14.21 -21.61 2.32
CA ILE A 90 12.99 -22.27 2.84
C ILE A 90 12.83 -22.03 4.34
N THR A 91 13.89 -22.16 5.12
CA THR A 91 13.86 -21.92 6.58
C THR A 91 13.97 -20.44 6.93
N GLY A 92 14.28 -19.59 5.95
CA GLY A 92 14.46 -18.16 6.12
C GLY A 92 13.42 -17.34 5.35
N PRO A 93 13.85 -16.45 4.44
CA PRO A 93 12.97 -15.41 3.89
C PRO A 93 11.84 -15.91 2.98
N LEU A 94 11.98 -17.09 2.38
CA LEU A 94 10.96 -17.73 1.54
C LEU A 94 10.26 -18.91 2.24
N GLY A 95 10.30 -18.94 3.58
CA GLY A 95 9.46 -19.85 4.36
C GLY A 95 7.98 -19.52 4.26
N ASP A 96 7.16 -20.37 4.88
CA ASP A 96 5.70 -20.26 4.82
C ASP A 96 5.20 -18.90 5.35
N ILE A 97 4.04 -18.47 4.85
CA ILE A 97 3.34 -17.25 5.25
C ILE A 97 3.10 -17.27 6.75
N SER A 98 3.43 -16.15 7.41
CA SER A 98 3.42 -16.01 8.86
C SER A 98 2.87 -14.64 9.25
N THR A 99 2.61 -14.44 10.54
CA THR A 99 2.14 -13.15 11.07
C THR A 99 3.11 -12.00 10.77
N ASP A 100 4.42 -12.25 10.68
CA ASP A 100 5.43 -11.23 10.38
C ASP A 100 5.27 -10.57 9.00
N ASP A 101 4.58 -11.24 8.07
CA ASP A 101 4.25 -10.69 6.76
C ASP A 101 3.46 -9.39 6.85
N PHE A 102 2.59 -9.31 7.85
CA PHE A 102 1.68 -8.19 8.05
C PHE A 102 2.35 -7.12 8.91
N SER A 103 2.07 -5.86 8.61
CA SER A 103 2.60 -4.72 9.36
C SER A 103 1.66 -4.27 10.48
N GLN A 104 0.35 -4.47 10.30
CA GLN A 104 -0.66 -4.08 11.28
C GLN A 104 -0.83 -5.16 12.34
N SER A 105 -0.79 -4.78 13.62
CA SER A 105 -0.98 -5.69 14.76
C SER A 105 -2.29 -6.48 14.64
N ASP A 106 -3.36 -5.79 14.26
CA ASP A 106 -4.71 -6.37 14.20
C ASP A 106 -4.78 -7.49 13.16
N TYR A 107 -4.13 -7.29 12.01
CA TYR A 107 -4.07 -8.29 10.95
C TYR A 107 -3.18 -9.47 11.33
N ARG A 108 -2.13 -9.24 12.13
CA ARG A 108 -1.30 -10.33 12.68
C ARG A 108 -2.14 -11.23 13.58
N VAL A 109 -2.93 -10.65 14.48
CA VAL A 109 -3.80 -11.41 15.38
C VAL A 109 -4.84 -12.21 14.59
N ILE A 110 -5.48 -11.59 13.59
CA ILE A 110 -6.47 -12.29 12.76
C ILE A 110 -5.82 -13.41 11.93
N LEU A 111 -4.62 -13.19 11.39
CA LEU A 111 -3.90 -14.24 10.66
C LEU A 111 -3.48 -15.38 11.60
N ASP A 112 -3.02 -15.08 12.81
CA ASP A 112 -2.66 -16.10 13.80
C ASP A 112 -3.86 -17.01 14.12
N LEU A 113 -5.03 -16.39 14.35
CA LEU A 113 -6.29 -17.13 14.53
C LEU A 113 -6.64 -17.95 13.30
N LEU A 114 -6.44 -17.44 12.08
CA LEU A 114 -6.69 -18.19 10.84
C LEU A 114 -5.72 -19.38 10.71
N LEU A 115 -4.44 -19.22 11.04
CA LEU A 115 -3.47 -20.29 11.01
C LEU A 115 -3.84 -21.38 12.03
N ALA A 116 -4.21 -20.99 13.25
CA ALA A 116 -4.74 -21.91 14.25
C ALA A 116 -6.03 -22.60 13.77
N ALA A 117 -6.91 -21.86 13.09
CA ALA A 117 -8.16 -22.36 12.54
C ALA A 117 -7.94 -23.40 11.43
N ILE A 118 -6.90 -23.28 10.63
CA ILE A 118 -6.55 -24.26 9.59
C ILE A 118 -5.93 -25.52 10.20
N MET A 119 -5.27 -25.40 11.36
CA MET A 119 -4.66 -26.53 12.05
C MET A 119 -5.63 -27.35 12.90
N GLN A 120 -6.71 -26.73 13.37
CA GLN A 120 -7.80 -27.44 14.03
C GLN A 120 -8.76 -27.99 12.96
N ASP A 121 -9.22 -29.23 13.13
CA ASP A 121 -10.14 -29.89 12.20
C ASP A 121 -11.60 -29.88 12.71
N GLU A 122 -11.92 -29.06 13.72
CA GLU A 122 -13.21 -29.11 14.44
C GLU A 122 -14.27 -28.15 13.85
N MET A 123 -13.83 -27.00 13.35
CA MET A 123 -14.69 -25.90 12.88
C MET A 123 -14.23 -25.36 11.53
N GLU A 124 -15.14 -24.74 10.78
CA GLU A 124 -14.77 -24.00 9.58
C GLU A 124 -13.88 -22.79 9.94
N PRO A 125 -12.82 -22.49 9.16
CA PRO A 125 -11.81 -21.51 9.57
C PRO A 125 -12.37 -20.11 9.87
N ILE A 126 -13.33 -19.65 9.07
CA ILE A 126 -13.96 -18.35 9.26
C ILE A 126 -14.81 -18.28 10.53
N ASP A 127 -15.45 -19.38 10.91
CA ASP A 127 -16.30 -19.46 12.09
C ASP A 127 -15.44 -19.55 13.35
N PHE A 128 -14.32 -20.29 13.28
CA PHE A 128 -13.32 -20.29 14.35
C PHE A 128 -12.77 -18.89 14.62
N VAL A 129 -12.36 -18.16 13.57
CA VAL A 129 -11.83 -16.80 13.72
C VAL A 129 -12.89 -15.88 14.34
N ARG A 130 -14.15 -15.94 13.91
CA ARG A 130 -15.24 -15.13 14.47
C ARG A 130 -15.54 -15.43 15.94
N ALA A 131 -15.41 -16.69 16.35
CA ALA A 131 -15.65 -17.12 17.73
C ALA A 131 -14.51 -16.73 18.68
N ASN A 132 -13.27 -16.66 18.18
CA ASN A 132 -12.08 -16.48 19.01
C ASN A 132 -11.42 -15.09 18.89
N VAL A 133 -11.87 -14.25 17.95
CA VAL A 133 -11.37 -12.88 17.83
C VAL A 133 -11.85 -12.02 19.01
N ASP A 134 -10.95 -11.17 19.52
CA ASP A 134 -11.29 -10.19 20.55
C ASP A 134 -12.43 -9.28 20.08
N GLU A 135 -13.34 -8.94 21.00
CA GLU A 135 -14.47 -8.04 20.75
C GLU A 135 -14.00 -6.69 20.17
N ALA A 136 -12.83 -6.21 20.57
CA ALA A 136 -12.23 -4.98 20.05
C ALA A 136 -11.88 -5.06 18.54
N LEU A 137 -11.61 -6.26 18.01
CA LEU A 137 -11.22 -6.50 16.61
C LEU A 137 -12.40 -6.93 15.72
N LEU A 138 -13.55 -7.27 16.31
CA LEU A 138 -14.76 -7.60 15.56
C LEU A 138 -15.18 -6.53 14.54
N PRO A 139 -15.10 -5.20 14.83
CA PRO A 139 -15.44 -4.18 13.85
C PRO A 139 -14.52 -4.22 12.62
N GLU A 140 -13.21 -4.37 12.83
CA GLU A 140 -12.22 -4.45 11.74
C GLU A 140 -12.43 -5.72 10.90
N LEU A 141 -12.63 -6.87 11.56
CA LEU A 141 -12.95 -8.13 10.88
C LEU A 141 -14.23 -8.02 10.05
N LYS A 142 -15.30 -7.45 10.62
CA LYS A 142 -16.56 -7.21 9.91
C LYS A 142 -16.33 -6.30 8.71
N GLN A 143 -15.65 -5.17 8.90
CA GLN A 143 -15.37 -4.22 7.84
C GLN A 143 -14.56 -4.84 6.70
N MET A 144 -13.57 -5.69 7.03
CA MET A 144 -12.76 -6.39 6.04
C MET A 144 -13.56 -7.41 5.23
N LEU A 145 -14.55 -8.07 5.84
CA LEU A 145 -15.38 -9.07 5.18
C LEU A 145 -16.50 -8.46 4.33
N LEU A 146 -16.88 -7.20 4.57
CA LEU A 146 -17.82 -6.50 3.70
C LEU A 146 -17.27 -6.43 2.26
N THR A 147 -18.08 -6.85 1.29
CA THR A 147 -17.85 -6.53 -0.13
C THR A 147 -18.19 -5.06 -0.41
N GLU A 148 -17.65 -4.50 -1.49
CA GLU A 148 -18.09 -3.20 -2.02
C GLU A 148 -19.62 -3.17 -2.23
N VAL A 149 -20.20 -4.31 -2.61
CA VAL A 149 -21.66 -4.49 -2.74
C VAL A 149 -22.36 -4.41 -1.38
N ASP A 150 -21.80 -5.03 -0.32
CA ASP A 150 -22.37 -4.94 1.04
C ASP A 150 -22.29 -3.50 1.57
N THR A 151 -21.24 -2.75 1.25
CA THR A 151 -21.14 -1.33 1.63
C THR A 151 -22.16 -0.45 0.91
N LEU A 152 -22.41 -0.71 -0.37
CA LEU A 152 -23.47 -0.03 -1.13
C LEU A 152 -24.86 -0.45 -0.62
N GLN A 153 -25.07 -1.70 -0.22
CA GLN A 153 -26.33 -2.16 0.35
C GLN A 153 -26.61 -1.61 1.74
N GLN A 154 -25.57 -1.44 2.57
CA GLN A 154 -25.70 -0.73 3.85
C GLN A 154 -26.10 0.73 3.63
N GLN A 155 -25.66 1.35 2.53
CA GLN A 155 -26.11 2.69 2.13
C GLN A 155 -27.51 2.70 1.51
N ILE A 156 -27.92 1.63 0.83
CA ILE A 156 -29.18 1.57 0.04
C ILE A 156 -30.34 0.86 0.80
N GLY A 157 -30.09 0.31 1.99
CA GLY A 157 -31.14 -0.17 2.89
C GLY A 157 -31.75 -1.53 2.53
N GLY A 158 -30.91 -2.57 2.44
CA GLY A 158 -31.29 -3.97 2.73
C GLY A 158 -32.32 -4.69 1.85
N ARG A 159 -32.83 -4.10 0.76
CA ARG A 159 -33.94 -4.68 -0.03
C ARG A 159 -33.56 -5.79 -1.03
N PHE A 160 -32.28 -6.20 -1.13
CA PHE A 160 -31.81 -7.13 -2.17
C PHE A 160 -30.89 -8.27 -1.68
N SER A 161 -31.06 -8.75 -0.44
CA SER A 161 -30.13 -9.73 0.15
C SER A 161 -30.19 -11.14 -0.46
N ALA A 162 -31.28 -11.53 -1.12
CA ALA A 162 -31.51 -12.90 -1.58
C ALA A 162 -30.77 -13.29 -2.88
N GLU A 163 -30.31 -12.32 -3.68
CA GLU A 163 -29.59 -12.59 -4.94
C GLU A 163 -28.07 -12.81 -4.77
N HIS A 164 -27.54 -12.68 -3.55
CA HIS A 164 -26.09 -12.54 -3.29
C HIS A 164 -25.23 -13.81 -3.41
N VAL A 165 -25.76 -14.98 -3.04
CA VAL A 165 -25.01 -16.26 -3.19
C VAL A 165 -24.73 -16.55 -4.66
N GLN A 166 -25.63 -16.10 -5.54
CA GLN A 166 -25.51 -16.24 -6.99
C GLN A 166 -24.53 -15.22 -7.59
N ILE A 167 -24.43 -14.03 -6.97
CA ILE A 167 -23.52 -12.95 -7.40
C ILE A 167 -22.05 -13.29 -7.14
N TRP A 168 -21.71 -13.95 -6.03
CA TRP A 168 -20.31 -14.36 -5.80
C TRP A 168 -19.86 -15.44 -6.79
N GLY A 169 -20.76 -16.38 -7.08
CA GLY A 169 -20.57 -17.37 -8.14
C GLY A 169 -20.49 -16.76 -9.54
N SER A 170 -21.21 -15.65 -9.79
CA SER A 170 -21.13 -14.93 -11.06
C SER A 170 -19.97 -13.95 -11.13
N PHE A 171 -19.47 -13.38 -10.02
CA PHE A 171 -18.28 -12.52 -9.98
C PHE A 171 -17.02 -13.34 -10.28
N LYS A 172 -16.92 -14.57 -9.73
CA LYS A 172 -15.93 -15.57 -10.18
C LYS A 172 -16.02 -15.91 -11.68
N ARG A 173 -17.20 -15.75 -12.29
CA ARG A 173 -17.45 -16.04 -13.72
C ARG A 173 -17.40 -14.80 -14.63
N GLN A 174 -17.54 -13.59 -14.08
CA GLN A 174 -17.61 -12.30 -14.78
C GLN A 174 -16.33 -11.47 -14.61
N SER A 175 -15.41 -11.85 -13.71
CA SER A 175 -14.02 -11.43 -13.82
C SER A 175 -13.56 -11.77 -15.23
N LEU A 176 -13.09 -10.76 -15.96
CA LEU A 176 -12.80 -10.78 -17.40
C LEU A 176 -12.26 -12.15 -17.86
N PRO A 177 -12.77 -12.73 -18.97
CA PRO A 177 -12.24 -13.97 -19.49
C PRO A 177 -10.72 -13.83 -19.71
N GLY A 178 -9.94 -14.51 -18.87
CA GLY A 178 -8.47 -14.44 -18.86
C GLY A 178 -7.81 -14.03 -17.53
N ILE A 179 -8.55 -13.54 -16.52
CA ILE A 179 -7.97 -13.22 -15.20
C ILE A 179 -8.24 -14.37 -14.22
N ASP A 180 -7.19 -15.08 -13.84
CA ASP A 180 -7.21 -16.05 -12.73
C ASP A 180 -7.14 -15.28 -11.39
N VAL A 181 -8.30 -15.17 -10.74
CA VAL A 181 -8.46 -14.43 -9.47
C VAL A 181 -7.59 -15.03 -8.37
N ASP A 182 -7.46 -16.36 -8.31
CA ASP A 182 -6.68 -17.03 -7.28
C ASP A 182 -5.19 -16.71 -7.47
N GLU A 183 -4.71 -16.71 -8.72
CA GLU A 183 -3.33 -16.31 -9.00
C GLU A 183 -3.06 -14.83 -8.70
N ASP A 184 -4.00 -13.94 -8.99
CA ASP A 184 -3.86 -12.53 -8.66
C ASP A 184 -3.77 -12.31 -7.15
N VAL A 185 -4.52 -13.08 -6.36
CA VAL A 185 -4.37 -13.05 -4.89
C VAL A 185 -3.03 -13.61 -4.46
N VAL A 186 -2.58 -14.73 -5.02
CA VAL A 186 -1.25 -15.29 -4.72
C VAL A 186 -0.17 -14.25 -5.00
N LYS A 187 -0.24 -13.51 -6.11
CA LYS A 187 0.70 -12.41 -6.40
C LYS A 187 0.66 -11.31 -5.36
N ARG A 188 -0.52 -10.91 -4.88
CA ARG A 188 -0.66 -9.92 -3.80
C ARG A 188 -0.05 -10.43 -2.49
N ILE A 189 -0.24 -11.70 -2.15
CA ILE A 189 0.41 -12.32 -0.99
C ILE A 189 1.94 -12.29 -1.13
N LEU A 190 2.47 -12.61 -2.32
CA LEU A 190 3.91 -12.49 -2.58
C LEU A 190 4.41 -11.03 -2.47
N GLN A 191 3.59 -10.04 -2.82
CA GLN A 191 3.93 -8.62 -2.61
C GLN A 191 4.04 -8.28 -1.12
N VAL A 192 3.12 -8.79 -0.28
CA VAL A 192 3.21 -8.62 1.17
C VAL A 192 4.49 -9.26 1.72
N ARG A 193 4.82 -10.49 1.29
CA ARG A 193 6.10 -11.15 1.64
C ARG A 193 7.32 -10.33 1.20
N ARG A 194 7.29 -9.76 0.00
CA ARG A 194 8.37 -8.87 -0.49
C ARG A 194 8.53 -7.65 0.41
N HIS A 195 7.44 -7.04 0.87
CA HIS A 195 7.51 -5.92 1.82
C HIS A 195 8.07 -6.34 3.18
N ARG A 196 7.73 -7.53 3.69
CA ARG A 196 8.36 -8.09 4.89
C ARG A 196 9.87 -8.28 4.72
N VAL A 197 10.30 -8.95 3.66
CA VAL A 197 11.72 -9.17 3.34
C VAL A 197 12.48 -7.84 3.18
N GLN A 198 11.84 -6.83 2.59
CA GLN A 198 12.42 -5.49 2.44
C GLN A 198 12.64 -4.81 3.80
N ARG A 199 11.65 -4.87 4.71
CA ARG A 199 11.76 -4.32 6.07
C ARG A 199 12.88 -5.01 6.86
N GLU A 200 12.91 -6.34 6.85
CA GLU A 200 13.95 -7.11 7.53
C GLU A 200 15.35 -6.80 6.98
N ARG A 201 15.49 -6.62 5.66
CA ARG A 201 16.77 -6.21 5.07
C ARG A 201 17.25 -4.87 5.61
N GLU A 202 16.35 -3.89 5.72
CA GLU A 202 16.69 -2.57 6.26
C GLU A 202 17.16 -2.66 7.73
N GLU A 203 16.52 -3.52 8.53
CA GLU A 203 16.92 -3.82 9.90
C GLU A 203 18.29 -4.50 9.97
N ILE A 204 18.53 -5.54 9.16
CA ILE A 204 19.82 -6.24 9.14
C ILE A 204 20.96 -5.35 8.66
N LEU A 205 20.73 -4.47 7.67
CA LEU A 205 21.75 -3.51 7.22
C LEU A 205 22.16 -2.54 8.34
N PHE A 206 21.21 -2.15 9.18
CA PHE A 206 21.52 -1.37 10.38
C PHE A 206 22.42 -2.16 11.33
N LEU A 207 22.12 -3.43 11.59
CA LEU A 207 22.93 -4.31 12.45
C LEU A 207 24.34 -4.56 11.89
N VAL A 208 24.50 -4.72 10.57
CA VAL A 208 25.83 -4.81 9.93
C VAL A 208 26.64 -3.55 10.22
N THR A 209 26.03 -2.39 10.00
CA THR A 209 26.69 -1.09 10.23
C THR A 209 27.08 -0.91 11.69
N GLU A 210 26.24 -1.35 12.62
CA GLU A 210 26.51 -1.31 14.05
C GLU A 210 27.65 -2.27 14.46
N ALA A 211 27.65 -3.49 13.94
CA ALA A 211 28.70 -4.48 14.17
C ALA A 211 30.07 -4.01 13.63
N GLU A 212 30.09 -3.34 12.49
CA GLU A 212 31.32 -2.75 11.93
C GLU A 212 31.87 -1.63 12.83
N ARG A 213 30.99 -0.79 13.38
CA ARG A 213 31.36 0.28 14.33
C ARG A 213 31.88 -0.25 15.66
N SER A 214 31.31 -1.35 16.14
CA SER A 214 31.77 -2.02 17.37
C SER A 214 32.98 -2.94 17.16
N HIS A 215 33.46 -3.08 15.92
CA HIS A 215 34.53 -3.99 15.51
C HIS A 215 34.23 -5.48 15.80
N ASP A 216 32.96 -5.85 15.91
CA ASP A 216 32.54 -7.24 16.00
C ASP A 216 32.51 -7.89 14.62
N LYS A 217 33.64 -8.50 14.25
CA LYS A 217 33.81 -9.17 12.96
C LYS A 217 32.92 -10.39 12.79
N GLN A 218 32.49 -11.04 13.87
CA GLN A 218 31.66 -12.23 13.78
C GLN A 218 30.21 -11.82 13.49
N ALA A 219 29.68 -10.88 14.27
CA ALA A 219 28.34 -10.34 14.03
C ALA A 219 28.21 -9.71 12.62
N ALA A 220 29.23 -8.97 12.16
CA ALA A 220 29.22 -8.39 10.82
C ALA A 220 29.17 -9.46 9.71
N ARG A 221 29.86 -10.59 9.89
CA ARG A 221 29.80 -11.73 8.95
C ARG A 221 28.43 -12.39 8.95
N ASP A 222 27.89 -12.68 10.13
CA ASP A 222 26.62 -13.39 10.28
C ASP A 222 25.46 -12.56 9.70
N HIS A 223 25.39 -11.27 10.03
CA HIS A 223 24.42 -10.35 9.44
C HIS A 223 24.65 -10.13 7.93
N GLY A 224 25.91 -10.14 7.48
CA GLY A 224 26.26 -10.10 6.06
C GLY A 224 25.69 -11.27 5.27
N VAL A 225 25.78 -12.50 5.80
CA VAL A 225 25.18 -13.70 5.20
C VAL A 225 23.66 -13.57 5.15
N GLN A 226 23.02 -13.14 6.23
CA GLN A 226 21.57 -12.93 6.25
C GLN A 226 21.12 -11.88 5.24
N CYS A 227 21.88 -10.78 5.07
CA CYS A 227 21.58 -9.77 4.07
C CYS A 227 21.66 -10.33 2.63
N MET A 228 22.61 -11.24 2.35
CA MET A 228 22.70 -11.90 1.05
C MET A 228 21.46 -12.76 0.77
N LEU A 229 21.01 -13.56 1.75
CA LEU A 229 19.79 -14.37 1.61
C LEU A 229 18.55 -13.50 1.34
N LEU A 230 18.40 -12.40 2.08
CA LEU A 230 17.29 -11.45 1.91
C LEU A 230 17.31 -10.79 0.52
N ASN A 231 18.49 -10.47 0.00
CA ASN A 231 18.65 -9.94 -1.37
C ASN A 231 18.24 -10.96 -2.42
N THR A 232 18.68 -12.22 -2.29
CA THR A 232 18.28 -13.30 -3.19
C THR A 232 16.78 -13.50 -3.17
N ALA A 233 16.16 -13.57 -1.98
CA ALA A 233 14.72 -13.72 -1.84
C ALA A 233 13.94 -12.53 -2.46
N SER A 234 14.37 -11.30 -2.18
CA SER A 234 13.75 -10.09 -2.73
C SER A 234 13.79 -10.06 -4.27
N HIS A 235 14.91 -10.48 -4.86
CA HIS A 235 15.05 -10.59 -6.31
C HIS A 235 14.09 -11.63 -6.90
N ARG A 236 14.04 -12.83 -6.31
CA ARG A 236 13.14 -13.91 -6.78
C ARG A 236 11.67 -13.55 -6.65
N LEU A 237 11.27 -12.92 -5.54
CA LEU A 237 9.90 -12.40 -5.36
C LEU A 237 9.56 -11.34 -6.40
N THR A 238 10.48 -10.41 -6.65
CA THR A 238 10.28 -9.36 -7.66
C THR A 238 10.09 -9.95 -9.04
N GLN A 239 10.96 -10.88 -9.45
CA GLN A 239 10.80 -11.61 -10.71
C GLN A 239 9.45 -12.33 -10.77
N ALA A 240 9.07 -13.06 -9.72
CA ALA A 240 7.81 -13.81 -9.70
C ALA A 240 6.57 -12.92 -9.85
N ILE A 241 6.59 -11.73 -9.24
CA ILE A 241 5.50 -10.76 -9.31
C ILE A 241 5.41 -10.10 -10.69
N THR A 242 6.56 -9.80 -11.32
CA THR A 242 6.59 -9.12 -12.64
C THR A 242 6.48 -10.07 -13.83
N SER A 243 6.74 -11.36 -13.64
CA SER A 243 6.67 -12.38 -14.70
C SER A 243 5.22 -12.70 -15.07
N ARG A 244 4.56 -11.80 -15.82
CA ARG A 244 3.39 -12.05 -16.67
C ARG A 244 3.26 -10.96 -17.74
N GLN A 245 4.03 -11.10 -18.80
CA GLN A 245 3.72 -10.59 -20.14
C GLN A 245 4.31 -11.55 -21.16
N HIS A 246 3.77 -12.77 -21.30
CA HIS A 246 3.82 -13.58 -22.52
C HIS A 246 2.75 -14.67 -22.45
#